data_AF-A0A7Y7LDD0-F1
#
_entry.id   AF-A0A7Y7LDD0-F1
#
_cell.length_a   1.000
_cell.length_b   1.000
_cell.length_c   1.000
_cell.angle_alpha   90.00
_cell.angle_beta   90.00
_cell.angle_gamma   90.00
#
_symmetry.space_group_name_H-M   'P 1'
#
loop_
_entity.id
_entity.type
_entity.pdbx_description
1 polymer ?
#
loop_
_entity_poly.entity_id
_entity_poly.type
_entity_poly.pdbx_seq_one_letter_code
_entity_poly.pdbx_strand_id
1 'polypeptide(L)'
;MKAKTVWRKYRKLYPAGYAYLPFTELFYIWIKENDVPGKPKIIQSLPEKDLKVLKKWKHSAIRRNWQIATTLLMALETSCYKDITDKTEATFQTIKSWISTYEEKGLSAFALPKHKIFPTVIKRMNARADDVR
;
A
#
# COMPACT_ATOMS: atom_id res chain seq x y z
N MET A 1 -15.98 1.98 10.76
CA MET A 1 -17.16 2.87 10.57
C MET A 1 -17.10 3.99 11.62
N LYS A 2 -17.49 5.24 11.32
CA LYS A 2 -17.43 6.36 12.30
C LYS A 2 -18.76 6.54 13.02
N ALA A 3 -18.75 6.55 14.36
CA ALA A 3 -19.97 6.63 15.18
C ALA A 3 -20.80 7.89 14.91
N LYS A 4 -20.17 9.04 14.68
CA LYS A 4 -20.84 10.32 14.37
C LYS A 4 -21.76 10.25 13.13
N THR A 5 -21.34 9.54 12.10
CA THR A 5 -22.13 9.43 10.86
C THR A 5 -23.37 8.55 11.07
N VAL A 6 -23.22 7.47 11.84
CA VAL A 6 -24.33 6.56 12.19
C VAL A 6 -25.27 7.23 13.18
N TRP A 7 -24.75 7.92 14.19
CA TRP A 7 -25.55 8.68 15.16
C TRP A 7 -26.42 9.74 14.49
N ARG A 8 -25.90 10.46 13.50
CA ARG A 8 -26.71 11.43 12.73
C ARG A 8 -27.91 10.79 12.03
N LYS A 9 -27.77 9.57 11.51
CA LYS A 9 -28.88 8.82 10.91
C LYS A 9 -29.84 8.32 11.98
N TYR A 10 -29.29 7.74 13.05
CA TYR A 10 -30.05 7.29 14.22
C TYR A 10 -30.94 8.40 14.79
N ARG A 11 -30.39 9.60 15.00
CA ARG A 11 -31.12 10.74 15.58
C ARG A 11 -32.26 11.25 14.70
N LYS A 12 -32.15 11.09 13.38
CA LYS A 12 -33.25 11.43 12.45
C LYS A 12 -34.41 10.43 12.57
N LEU A 13 -34.09 9.16 12.77
CA LEU A 13 -35.10 8.09 12.92
C LEU A 13 -35.69 8.05 14.33
N TYR A 14 -34.90 8.38 15.34
CA TYR A 14 -35.27 8.36 16.75
C TYR A 14 -34.88 9.69 17.43
N PRO A 15 -35.70 10.75 17.26
CA PRO A 15 -35.42 12.07 17.83
C PRO A 15 -35.33 12.08 19.36
N ALA A 16 -36.10 11.23 20.03
CA ALA A 16 -36.07 11.03 21.48
C ALA A 16 -35.08 9.94 21.94
N GLY A 17 -34.28 9.38 21.02
CA GLY A 17 -33.31 8.33 21.32
C GLY A 17 -32.07 8.83 22.07
N TYR A 18 -31.07 7.95 22.20
CA TYR A 18 -29.82 8.24 22.88
C TYR A 18 -29.14 9.53 22.40
N ALA A 19 -28.64 10.30 23.36
CA ALA A 19 -27.70 11.37 23.11
C ALA A 19 -26.39 10.81 22.51
N TYR A 20 -25.55 11.69 21.96
CA TYR A 20 -24.35 11.27 21.24
C TYR A 20 -23.43 10.37 22.07
N LEU A 21 -23.12 10.76 23.32
CA LEU A 21 -22.18 10.03 24.17
C LEU A 21 -22.65 8.60 24.50
N PRO A 22 -23.86 8.38 25.06
CA PRO A 22 -24.38 7.03 25.31
C PRO A 22 -24.47 6.18 24.04
N PHE A 23 -24.88 6.79 22.92
CA PHE A 23 -24.92 6.09 21.65
C PHE A 23 -23.53 5.61 21.21
N THR A 24 -22.50 6.46 21.33
CA THR A 24 -21.16 6.09 20.87
C THR A 24 -20.57 4.92 21.64
N GLU A 25 -20.77 4.87 22.96
CA GLU A 25 -20.33 3.75 23.78
C GLU A 25 -21.00 2.44 23.35
N LEU A 26 -22.33 2.43 23.30
CA LEU A 26 -23.12 1.26 22.89
C LEU A 26 -22.81 0.83 21.45
N PHE A 27 -22.59 1.79 20.55
CA PHE A 27 -22.25 1.52 19.16
C PHE A 27 -20.91 0.82 18.99
N TYR A 28 -19.89 1.19 19.78
CA TYR A 28 -18.59 0.52 19.71
C TYR A 28 -18.60 -0.85 20.36
N ILE A 29 -19.38 -1.05 21.42
CA ILE A 29 -19.64 -2.37 22.00
C ILE A 29 -20.31 -3.26 20.95
N TRP A 30 -21.39 -2.77 20.34
CA TRP A 30 -22.12 -3.51 19.32
C TRP A 30 -21.24 -3.88 18.11
N ILE A 31 -20.38 -2.97 17.64
CA ILE A 31 -19.42 -3.27 16.56
C ILE A 31 -18.50 -4.43 16.93
N LYS A 32 -18.00 -4.44 18.17
CA LYS A 32 -17.06 -5.46 18.66
C LYS A 32 -17.73 -6.83 18.77
N GLU A 33 -19.00 -6.85 19.16
CA GLU A 33 -19.79 -8.08 19.35
C GLU A 33 -20.33 -8.66 18.05
N ASN A 34 -20.56 -7.84 17.02
CA ASN A 34 -21.26 -8.24 15.78
C ASN A 34 -20.32 -8.44 14.58
N ASP A 35 -19.02 -8.62 14.82
CA ASP A 35 -17.97 -8.82 13.79
C ASP A 35 -18.14 -7.93 12.55
N VAL A 36 -18.42 -6.65 12.78
CA VAL A 36 -18.73 -5.72 11.68
C VAL A 36 -17.49 -5.60 10.79
N PRO A 37 -17.57 -5.95 9.50
CA PRO A 37 -16.40 -6.00 8.64
C PRO A 37 -15.72 -4.62 8.60
N GLY A 38 -14.41 -4.65 8.82
CA GLY A 38 -13.55 -3.48 8.67
C GLY A 38 -13.64 -2.91 7.26
N LYS A 39 -13.08 -1.71 7.05
CA LYS A 39 -12.94 -1.22 5.68
C LYS A 39 -12.10 -2.24 4.89
N PRO A 40 -12.54 -2.63 3.68
CA PRO A 40 -11.81 -3.59 2.88
C PRO A 40 -10.41 -3.02 2.58
N LYS A 41 -9.41 -3.85 2.82
CA LYS A 41 -8.04 -3.62 2.34
C LYS A 41 -7.93 -4.23 0.96
N ILE A 42 -7.09 -3.63 0.12
CA ILE A 42 -6.84 -4.20 -1.21
C ILE A 42 -5.90 -5.40 -1.07
N ILE A 43 -4.84 -5.26 -0.28
CA ILE A 43 -3.92 -6.34 0.08
C ILE A 43 -4.15 -6.72 1.55
N GLN A 44 -4.31 -8.01 1.83
CA GLN A 44 -4.62 -8.48 3.17
C GLN A 44 -3.43 -8.44 4.13
N SER A 45 -2.26 -8.87 3.65
CA SER A 45 -1.03 -8.89 4.45
C SER A 45 0.22 -8.75 3.58
N LEU A 46 1.30 -8.24 4.16
CA LEU A 46 2.63 -8.19 3.56
C LEU A 46 3.62 -8.87 4.52
N PRO A 47 4.52 -9.74 4.04
CA PRO A 47 5.60 -10.29 4.86
C PRO A 47 6.48 -9.18 5.44
N GLU A 48 7.01 -9.38 6.65
CA GLU A 48 7.82 -8.36 7.30
C GLU A 48 9.13 -8.03 6.55
N LYS A 49 9.67 -9.03 5.83
CA LYS A 49 10.82 -8.84 4.92
C LYS A 49 10.51 -7.80 3.84
N ASP A 50 9.32 -7.90 3.24
CA ASP A 50 8.88 -7.02 2.17
C ASP A 50 8.57 -5.62 2.72
N LEU A 51 7.91 -5.53 3.88
CA LEU A 51 7.66 -4.26 4.56
C LEU A 51 8.95 -3.47 4.81
N LYS A 52 10.04 -4.15 5.21
CA LYS A 52 11.35 -3.50 5.39
C LYS A 52 11.88 -2.93 4.07
N VAL A 53 11.72 -3.63 2.95
CA VAL A 53 12.15 -3.14 1.64
C VAL A 53 11.27 -1.97 1.17
N LEU A 54 9.96 -2.08 1.30
CA LEU A 54 9.00 -1.02 0.92
C LEU A 54 9.24 0.27 1.71
N LYS A 55 9.52 0.17 3.00
CA LYS A 55 9.89 1.34 3.82
C LYS A 55 11.14 2.03 3.27
N LYS A 56 12.18 1.28 2.86
CA LYS A 56 13.37 1.87 2.21
C LYS A 56 13.01 2.52 0.88
N TRP A 57 12.22 1.85 0.05
CA TRP A 57 11.80 2.36 -1.26
C TRP A 57 10.93 3.62 -1.17
N LYS A 58 10.11 3.74 -0.12
CA LYS A 58 9.32 4.95 0.19
C LYS A 58 10.19 6.19 0.43
N HIS A 59 11.44 6.01 0.82
CA HIS A 59 12.41 7.11 1.02
C HIS A 59 13.46 7.18 -0.09
N SER A 60 13.33 6.36 -1.15
CA SER A 60 14.27 6.37 -2.27
C SER A 60 14.01 7.55 -3.21
N ALA A 61 15.09 8.09 -3.79
CA ALA A 61 15.00 9.09 -4.86
C ALA A 61 14.48 8.49 -6.19
N ILE A 62 14.46 7.16 -6.32
CA ILE A 62 13.96 6.48 -7.52
C ILE A 62 12.43 6.56 -7.53
N ARG A 63 11.87 7.41 -8.41
CA ARG A 63 10.41 7.65 -8.53
C ARG A 63 9.61 6.35 -8.63
N ARG A 64 10.05 5.41 -9.46
CA ARG A 64 9.39 4.10 -9.64
C ARG A 64 9.31 3.31 -8.33
N ASN A 65 10.41 3.25 -7.56
CA ASN A 65 10.44 2.54 -6.29
C ASN A 65 9.53 3.22 -5.27
N TRP A 66 9.55 4.56 -5.23
CA TRP A 66 8.65 5.34 -4.39
C TRP A 66 7.17 5.09 -4.73
N GLN A 67 6.81 5.06 -6.02
CA GLN A 67 5.43 4.82 -6.48
C GLN A 67 4.95 3.41 -6.10
N ILE A 68 5.76 2.38 -6.37
CA ILE A 68 5.42 0.99 -6.04
C ILE A 68 5.29 0.84 -4.52
N ALA A 69 6.24 1.38 -3.75
CA ALA A 69 6.20 1.31 -2.29
C ALA A 69 4.98 2.00 -1.70
N THR A 70 4.68 3.21 -2.18
CA THR A 70 3.50 3.96 -1.73
C THR A 70 2.21 3.23 -2.09
N THR A 71 2.14 2.65 -3.30
CA THR A 71 1.00 1.85 -3.76
C THR A 71 0.75 0.65 -2.84
N LEU A 72 1.75 -0.19 -2.61
CA LEU A 72 1.60 -1.42 -1.84
C LEU A 72 1.33 -1.14 -0.35
N LEU A 73 1.94 -0.10 0.21
CA LEU A 73 1.68 0.32 1.59
C LEU A 73 0.27 0.87 1.77
N MET A 74 -0.22 1.72 0.85
CA MET A 74 -1.59 2.22 0.89
C MET A 74 -2.62 1.11 0.61
N ALA A 75 -2.29 0.14 -0.24
CA ALA A 75 -3.13 -1.02 -0.50
C ALA A 75 -3.29 -1.96 0.71
N LEU A 76 -2.28 -2.03 1.59
CA LEU A 76 -2.35 -2.72 2.89
C LEU A 76 -3.18 -1.94 3.92
N GLU A 77 -3.30 -0.63 3.76
CA GLU A 77 -4.18 0.22 4.55
C GLU A 77 -5.62 0.19 4.00
N THR A 78 -6.49 1.03 4.55
CA THR A 78 -7.90 1.12 4.14
C THR A 78 -8.15 2.13 3.02
N SER A 79 -7.13 2.38 2.18
CA SER A 79 -7.18 3.34 1.07
C SER A 79 -7.87 2.74 -0.14
N CYS A 80 -8.58 3.56 -0.90
CA CYS A 80 -9.16 3.14 -2.18
C CYS A 80 -8.20 3.42 -3.35
N TYR A 81 -8.45 2.81 -4.51
CA TYR A 81 -7.64 3.02 -5.70
C TYR A 81 -7.50 4.50 -6.08
N LYS A 82 -8.54 5.31 -5.87
CA LYS A 82 -8.50 6.75 -6.14
C LYS A 82 -7.47 7.47 -5.26
N ASP A 83 -7.45 7.16 -3.96
CA ASP A 83 -6.47 7.75 -3.04
C ASP A 83 -5.04 7.40 -3.48
N ILE A 84 -4.85 6.18 -3.98
CA ILE A 84 -3.55 5.69 -4.45
C ILE A 84 -3.15 6.36 -5.78
N THR A 85 -4.06 6.49 -6.74
CA THR A 85 -3.80 7.20 -8.02
C THR A 85 -3.44 8.65 -7.76
N ASP A 86 -4.20 9.33 -6.92
CA ASP A 86 -3.99 10.75 -6.61
C ASP A 86 -2.65 10.95 -5.89
N LYS A 87 -2.25 10.01 -5.03
CA LYS A 87 -1.00 10.11 -4.29
C LYS A 87 0.23 9.78 -5.14
N THR A 88 0.13 8.76 -5.99
CA THR A 88 1.29 8.22 -6.73
C THR A 88 1.44 8.83 -8.12
N GLU A 89 0.43 9.58 -8.59
CA GLU A 89 0.30 10.10 -9.95
C GLU A 89 0.37 8.98 -11.01
N ALA A 90 0.13 7.73 -10.61
CA ALA A 90 0.07 6.59 -11.51
C ALA A 90 -1.36 6.33 -11.96
N THR A 91 -1.52 5.75 -13.16
CA THR A 91 -2.84 5.38 -13.67
C THR A 91 -3.42 4.19 -12.91
N PHE A 92 -4.74 4.10 -12.87
CA PHE A 92 -5.46 2.99 -12.24
C PHE A 92 -4.97 1.61 -12.73
N GLN A 93 -4.78 1.47 -14.05
CA GLN A 93 -4.32 0.22 -14.66
C GLN A 93 -2.91 -0.16 -14.19
N THR A 94 -2.03 0.83 -14.02
CA THR A 94 -0.66 0.62 -13.53
C THR A 94 -0.68 0.15 -12.06
N ILE A 95 -1.48 0.79 -11.22
CA ILE A 95 -1.64 0.39 -9.81
C ILE A 95 -2.20 -1.02 -9.70
N LYS A 96 -3.25 -1.34 -10.46
CA LYS A 96 -3.84 -2.69 -10.51
C LYS A 96 -2.80 -3.73 -10.95
N SER A 97 -2.02 -3.40 -11.97
CA SER A 97 -0.93 -4.25 -12.44
C SER A 97 0.14 -4.48 -11.38
N TRP A 98 0.56 -3.44 -10.64
CA TRP A 98 1.53 -3.59 -9.56
C TRP A 98 0.99 -4.45 -8.41
N ILE A 99 -0.27 -4.27 -8.01
CA ILE A 99 -0.86 -5.07 -6.94
C ILE A 99 -0.92 -6.55 -7.36
N SER A 100 -1.46 -6.84 -8.56
CA SER A 100 -1.52 -8.21 -9.09
C SER A 100 -0.13 -8.84 -9.25
N THR A 101 0.84 -8.08 -9.77
CA THR A 101 2.24 -8.55 -9.90
C THR A 101 2.84 -8.91 -8.54
N TYR A 102 2.55 -8.10 -7.51
CA TYR A 102 3.03 -8.36 -6.17
C TYR A 102 2.36 -9.60 -5.57
N GLU A 103 1.05 -9.78 -5.74
CA GLU A 103 0.33 -10.95 -5.23
C GLU A 103 0.80 -12.26 -5.87
N GLU A 104 1.15 -12.23 -7.16
CA GLU A 104 1.59 -13.42 -7.89
C GLU A 104 3.07 -13.79 -7.62
N LYS A 105 3.96 -12.80 -7.56
CA LYS A 105 5.42 -13.02 -7.63
C LYS A 105 6.20 -12.39 -6.47
N GLY A 106 5.52 -11.62 -5.62
CA GLY A 106 6.13 -10.84 -4.56
C GLY A 106 7.01 -9.71 -5.08
N LEU A 107 7.86 -9.20 -4.18
CA LEU A 107 8.66 -8.01 -4.44
C LEU A 107 9.77 -8.20 -5.49
N SER A 108 10.17 -9.45 -5.74
CA SER A 108 11.22 -9.81 -6.71
C SER A 108 10.84 -9.45 -8.14
N ALA A 109 9.55 -9.44 -8.48
CA ALA A 109 9.06 -9.09 -9.81
C ALA A 109 9.30 -7.62 -10.20
N PHE A 110 9.56 -6.75 -9.23
CA PHE A 110 9.88 -5.35 -9.49
C PHE A 110 11.37 -5.08 -9.67
N ALA A 111 12.23 -6.08 -9.44
CA ALA A 111 13.65 -5.97 -9.66
C ALA A 111 13.91 -5.56 -11.11
N LEU A 112 14.81 -4.57 -11.30
CA LEU A 112 15.22 -4.19 -12.64
C LEU A 112 15.89 -5.39 -13.30
N PRO A 113 15.56 -5.71 -14.57
CA PRO A 113 16.27 -6.76 -15.29
C PRO A 113 17.76 -6.44 -15.27
N LYS A 114 18.57 -7.42 -14.87
CA LYS A 114 20.04 -7.27 -14.95
C LYS A 114 20.37 -7.01 -16.42
N HIS A 115 20.88 -5.81 -16.72
CA HIS A 115 21.37 -5.52 -18.06
C HIS A 115 22.43 -6.56 -18.41
N LYS A 116 22.29 -7.19 -19.58
CA LYS A 116 23.34 -8.04 -20.14
C LYS A 116 24.52 -7.13 -20.43
N ILE A 117 25.54 -7.16 -19.58
CA ILE A 117 26.77 -6.40 -19.80
C ILE A 117 27.39 -6.99 -21.08
N PHE A 118 27.57 -6.16 -22.10
CA PHE A 118 28.19 -6.61 -23.34
C PHE A 118 29.62 -7.10 -23.07
N PRO A 119 30.07 -8.20 -23.70
CA PRO A 119 31.41 -8.76 -23.46
C PRO A 119 32.54 -7.75 -23.65
N THR A 120 32.34 -6.77 -24.54
CA THR A 120 33.27 -5.67 -24.81
C THR A 120 33.45 -4.73 -23.62
N VAL A 121 32.41 -4.51 -22.82
CA VAL A 121 32.47 -3.69 -21.60
C VAL A 121 33.20 -4.44 -20.50
N ILE A 122 32.98 -5.76 -20.38
CA ILE A 122 33.69 -6.62 -19.43
C ILE A 122 35.20 -6.63 -19.73
N LYS A 123 35.59 -6.78 -21.01
CA LYS A 123 37.00 -6.70 -21.44
C LYS A 123 37.65 -5.36 -21.08
N ARG A 124 36.95 -4.24 -21.29
CA ARG A 124 37.45 -2.90 -20.93
C ARG A 124 37.58 -2.69 -19.42
N MET A 125 36.66 -3.25 -18.62
CA MET A 125 36.73 -3.18 -17.16
C MET A 125 37.92 -3.98 -16.63
N ASN A 126 38.16 -5.18 -17.15
CA ASN A 126 39.30 -6.01 -16.74
C ASN A 126 40.64 -5.37 -17.14
N ALA A 127 40.74 -4.84 -18.37
CA ALA A 127 41.96 -4.15 -18.83
C ALA A 127 42.32 -2.93 -17.96
N ARG A 128 41.33 -2.19 -17.44
CA ARG A 128 41.56 -1.08 -16.50
C ARG A 128 41.94 -1.52 -15.10
N ALA A 129 41.56 -2.72 -14.68
CA ALA A 129 41.91 -3.26 -13.37
C ALA A 129 43.36 -3.77 -13.35
N ASP A 130 43.86 -4.24 -14.48
CA ASP A 130 45.24 -4.70 -14.65
C ASP A 130 46.23 -3.53 -14.80
N ASP A 131 45.80 -2.38 -15.35
CA ASP A 131 46.64 -1.18 -15.57
C ASP A 131 46.90 -0.35 -14.29
N VAL A 132 46.26 -0.74 -13.17
CA VAL A 132 46.39 -0.08 -11.85
C VAL A 132 47.23 -0.92 -10.87
N ARG A 133 47.79 -2.05 -11.33
CA ARG A 133 48.73 -2.91 -10.57
C ARG A 133 50.15 -2.75 -11.07
#